data_AF-A0A6C0DQR6-F1
#
_entry.id   AF-A0A6C0DQR6-F1
#
_cell.length_a   1.000
_cell.length_b   1.000
_cell.length_c   1.000
_cell.angle_alpha   90.00
_cell.angle_beta   90.00
_cell.angle_gamma   90.00
#
_symmetry.space_group_name_H-M   'P 1'
#
loop_
_entity.id
_entity.type
_entity.pdbx_description
1 polymer ?
#
loop_
_entity_poly.entity_id
_entity_poly.type
_entity_poly.pdbx_seq_one_letter_code
_entity_poly.pdbx_strand_id
1 'polypeptide(L)'
;MVFYDFIEIGTSDFDTEIEKEDNKIGISIEPVTFYLDRLKNKKDCIKMNIGISNYSGKCKVYYVPEHNINKYNFPSWVRGCNSINVYHKTVSNLCKDRNINIEEITESYEIDVQTLYQTMKQLAIEGVYYLKIDTEGHDTIILKKFYEDLLDNAYLPHVILFESNVLSNDKDVEEIIQLFIGKGYDLIEKENDTKLQLNLTNLKNKVRFSNSIKNYYIASEYPPNYDVTNLPHENTLESAKNYCIKYKCSGVTLNNGVYEVRNGKNIYYNNKGAFVSWIFL
;
A
#
# COMPACT_ATOMS: atom_id res chain seq x y z
N MET A 1 -8.19 9.34 13.11
CA MET A 1 -7.61 9.85 11.85
C MET A 1 -6.10 9.67 11.95
N VAL A 2 -5.56 8.77 11.12
CA VAL A 2 -4.22 8.16 11.30
C VAL A 2 -3.54 8.06 9.94
N PHE A 3 -2.23 8.35 9.92
CA PHE A 3 -1.35 7.99 8.82
C PHE A 3 -0.76 6.61 9.12
N TYR A 4 -0.98 5.64 8.23
CA TYR A 4 -0.47 4.28 8.41
C TYR A 4 0.87 4.10 7.72
N ASP A 5 1.78 3.35 8.33
CA ASP A 5 3.06 3.02 7.73
C ASP A 5 2.89 2.01 6.60
N PHE A 6 1.88 1.12 6.69
CA PHE A 6 1.55 0.18 5.63
C PHE A 6 0.05 -0.19 5.55
N ILE A 7 -0.39 -0.53 4.34
CA ILE A 7 -1.55 -1.38 4.06
C ILE A 7 -1.03 -2.52 3.20
N GLU A 8 -1.29 -3.75 3.61
CA GLU A 8 -0.94 -4.96 2.84
C GLU A 8 -2.19 -5.78 2.53
N ILE A 9 -2.30 -6.25 1.29
CA ILE A 9 -3.48 -6.93 0.76
C ILE A 9 -3.04 -8.26 0.14
N GLY A 10 -3.70 -9.35 0.54
CA GLY A 10 -3.32 -10.69 0.11
C GLY A 10 -2.07 -11.14 0.85
N THR A 11 -2.24 -11.48 2.12
CA THR A 11 -1.10 -11.74 3.00
C THR A 11 -0.66 -13.19 2.97
N SER A 12 -1.63 -14.12 2.88
CA SER A 12 -1.44 -15.57 2.91
C SER A 12 -0.36 -16.03 3.90
N ASP A 13 -0.28 -15.36 5.06
CA ASP A 13 0.72 -15.54 6.11
C ASP A 13 2.21 -15.57 5.68
N PHE A 14 2.56 -14.86 4.61
CA PHE A 14 3.90 -14.87 4.02
C PHE A 14 4.42 -13.47 3.68
N ASP A 15 5.69 -13.21 4.01
CA ASP A 15 6.40 -11.95 3.72
C ASP A 15 5.60 -10.68 4.07
N THR A 16 4.97 -10.67 5.24
CA THR A 16 4.07 -9.57 5.62
C THR A 16 4.81 -8.45 6.37
N GLU A 17 4.36 -7.22 6.16
CA GLU A 17 4.82 -6.04 6.89
C GLU A 17 4.47 -6.13 8.38
N ILE A 18 3.30 -6.69 8.72
CA ILE A 18 2.92 -6.86 10.13
C ILE A 18 3.92 -7.76 10.87
N GLU A 19 4.52 -8.77 10.23
CA GLU A 19 5.48 -9.68 10.86
C GLU A 19 6.85 -9.05 11.12
N LYS A 20 7.17 -7.88 10.57
CA LYS A 20 8.46 -7.22 10.82
C LYS A 20 8.62 -6.74 12.27
N GLU A 21 9.82 -6.93 12.80
CA GLU A 21 10.22 -6.49 14.15
C GLU A 21 10.58 -4.99 14.15
N ASP A 22 9.55 -4.16 13.97
CA ASP A 22 9.62 -2.70 14.06
C ASP A 22 8.38 -2.12 14.77
N ASN A 23 8.34 -0.80 14.93
CA ASN A 23 7.23 -0.10 15.58
C ASN A 23 6.19 0.45 14.60
N LYS A 24 6.21 -0.01 13.34
CA LYS A 24 5.27 0.48 12.32
C LYS A 24 3.86 -0.02 12.60
N ILE A 25 2.90 0.83 12.30
CA ILE A 25 1.46 0.58 12.39
C ILE A 25 0.88 0.40 11.00
N GLY A 26 -0.10 -0.48 10.86
CA GLY A 26 -0.63 -0.79 9.54
C GLY A 26 -1.89 -1.63 9.56
N ILE A 27 -2.31 -2.00 8.36
CA ILE A 27 -3.53 -2.79 8.14
C ILE A 27 -3.16 -3.99 7.27
N SER A 28 -3.47 -5.18 7.76
CA SER A 28 -3.30 -6.44 7.02
C SER A 28 -4.67 -6.94 6.59
N ILE A 29 -4.86 -7.13 5.29
CA ILE A 29 -6.15 -7.52 4.70
C ILE A 29 -6.00 -8.88 4.02
N GLU A 30 -6.80 -9.85 4.47
CA GLU A 30 -6.73 -11.24 4.02
C GLU A 30 -8.12 -11.86 3.97
N PRO A 31 -8.57 -12.35 2.80
CA PRO A 31 -9.88 -13.00 2.67
C PRO A 31 -9.94 -14.36 3.38
N VAL A 32 -8.83 -15.06 3.61
CA VAL A 32 -8.80 -16.36 4.27
C VAL A 32 -8.51 -16.22 5.77
N THR A 33 -9.52 -16.37 6.62
CA THR A 33 -9.44 -16.24 8.09
C THR A 33 -8.31 -17.08 8.68
N PHE A 34 -8.11 -18.31 8.20
CA PHE A 34 -7.06 -19.21 8.67
C PHE A 34 -5.65 -18.59 8.57
N TYR A 35 -5.33 -17.90 7.46
CA TYR A 35 -4.04 -17.24 7.29
C TYR A 35 -3.98 -15.91 8.06
N LEU A 36 -5.08 -15.16 8.09
CA LEU A 36 -5.15 -13.91 8.86
C LEU A 36 -4.92 -14.13 10.36
N ASP A 37 -5.45 -15.22 10.91
CA ASP A 37 -5.34 -15.56 12.33
C ASP A 37 -3.90 -15.96 12.72
N ARG A 38 -3.10 -16.41 11.76
CA ARG A 38 -1.67 -16.74 11.96
C ARG A 38 -0.76 -15.52 11.99
N LEU A 39 -1.22 -14.39 11.47
CA LEU A 39 -0.49 -13.13 11.59
C LEU A 39 -0.44 -12.66 13.05
N LYS A 40 0.71 -12.15 13.46
CA LYS A 40 0.95 -11.64 14.81
C LYS A 40 0.02 -10.49 15.16
N ASN A 41 -0.39 -10.46 16.42
CA ASN A 41 -1.16 -9.34 16.96
C ASN A 41 -0.19 -8.22 17.37
N LYS A 42 0.12 -7.33 16.43
CA LYS A 42 0.99 -6.17 16.64
C LYS A 42 0.18 -4.98 17.15
N LYS A 43 0.73 -4.26 18.13
CA LYS A 43 0.10 -3.07 18.70
C LYS A 43 -0.19 -2.04 17.61
N ASP A 44 -1.37 -1.43 17.65
CA ASP A 44 -1.82 -0.39 16.73
C ASP A 44 -1.92 -0.84 15.24
N CYS A 45 -1.84 -2.16 14.99
CA CYS A 45 -2.17 -2.76 13.70
C CYS A 45 -3.60 -3.33 13.68
N ILE A 46 -4.21 -3.33 12.50
CA ILE A 46 -5.56 -3.86 12.25
C ILE A 46 -5.46 -5.06 11.33
N LYS A 47 -6.23 -6.12 11.64
CA LYS A 47 -6.42 -7.28 10.77
C LYS A 47 -7.85 -7.28 10.23
N MET A 48 -8.02 -7.42 8.92
CA MET A 48 -9.34 -7.40 8.27
C MET A 48 -9.56 -8.66 7.44
N ASN A 49 -10.64 -9.40 7.75
CA ASN A 49 -11.04 -10.57 6.99
C ASN A 49 -12.05 -10.20 5.89
N ILE A 50 -11.56 -9.55 4.84
CA ILE A 50 -12.34 -9.14 3.66
C ILE A 50 -11.52 -9.36 2.39
N GLY A 51 -12.20 -9.42 1.25
CA GLY A 51 -11.56 -9.30 -0.06
C GLY A 51 -11.46 -7.84 -0.49
N ILE A 52 -10.38 -7.47 -1.19
CA ILE A 52 -10.28 -6.19 -1.89
C ILE A 52 -10.41 -6.44 -3.39
N SER A 53 -11.26 -5.67 -4.06
CA SER A 53 -11.54 -5.83 -5.49
C SER A 53 -12.02 -4.51 -6.12
N ASN A 54 -12.51 -4.57 -7.35
CA ASN A 54 -13.11 -3.45 -8.05
C ASN A 54 -14.60 -3.20 -7.72
N TYR A 55 -15.16 -3.93 -6.76
CA TYR A 55 -16.56 -3.83 -6.34
C TYR A 55 -16.71 -4.02 -4.83
N SER A 56 -17.91 -3.70 -4.32
CA SER A 56 -18.28 -3.98 -2.93
C SER A 56 -19.51 -4.88 -2.89
N GLY A 57 -19.54 -5.79 -1.92
CA GLY A 57 -20.61 -6.78 -1.79
C GLY A 57 -20.09 -8.02 -1.10
N LYS A 58 -20.46 -9.19 -1.63
CA LYS A 58 -20.02 -10.47 -1.13
C LYS A 58 -19.45 -11.33 -2.24
N CYS A 59 -18.48 -12.17 -1.90
CA CYS A 59 -17.96 -13.19 -2.80
C CYS A 59 -17.68 -14.48 -2.04
N LYS A 60 -17.42 -15.56 -2.78
CA LYS A 60 -16.96 -16.80 -2.21
C LYS A 60 -15.44 -16.88 -2.35
N VAL A 61 -14.71 -17.08 -1.25
CA VAL A 61 -13.27 -17.35 -1.29
C VAL A 61 -13.03 -18.85 -1.38
N TYR A 62 -12.07 -19.27 -2.20
CA TYR A 62 -11.62 -20.64 -2.36
C TYR A 62 -10.15 -20.73 -1.98
N TYR A 63 -9.79 -21.71 -1.15
CA TYR A 63 -8.40 -21.96 -0.74
C TYR A 63 -8.17 -23.44 -0.44
N VAL A 64 -6.92 -23.90 -0.58
CA VAL A 64 -6.52 -25.25 -0.18
C VAL A 64 -6.01 -25.17 1.27
N PRO A 65 -6.67 -25.83 2.24
CA PRO A 65 -6.21 -25.81 3.62
C PRO A 65 -4.92 -26.61 3.78
N GLU A 66 -4.11 -26.25 4.78
CA GLU A 66 -2.78 -26.83 5.00
C GLU A 66 -2.79 -28.36 5.13
N HIS A 67 -3.82 -28.94 5.75
CA HIS A 67 -3.94 -30.40 5.88
C HIS A 67 -4.07 -31.10 4.51
N ASN A 68 -4.73 -30.47 3.54
CA ASN A 68 -4.82 -31.00 2.17
C ASN A 68 -3.52 -30.75 1.39
N ILE A 69 -2.86 -29.61 1.59
CA ILE A 69 -1.51 -29.37 1.03
C ILE A 69 -0.56 -30.50 1.45
N ASN A 70 -0.56 -30.85 2.74
CA ASN A 70 0.26 -31.92 3.29
C ASN A 70 -0.18 -33.32 2.79
N LYS A 71 -1.48 -33.61 2.84
CA LYS A 71 -2.04 -34.92 2.41
C LYS A 71 -1.71 -35.26 0.96
N TYR A 72 -1.75 -34.27 0.07
CA TYR A 72 -1.50 -34.46 -1.37
C TYR A 72 -0.07 -34.09 -1.80
N ASN A 73 0.82 -33.82 -0.83
CA ASN A 73 2.21 -33.42 -1.04
C ASN A 73 2.34 -32.28 -2.07
N PHE A 74 1.50 -31.25 -1.90
CA PHE A 74 1.58 -30.05 -2.71
C PHE A 74 2.73 -29.14 -2.26
N PRO A 75 3.30 -28.33 -3.16
CA PRO A 75 4.26 -27.31 -2.78
C PRO A 75 3.66 -26.32 -1.78
N SER A 76 4.49 -25.78 -0.88
CA SER A 76 4.06 -24.84 0.16
C SER A 76 3.43 -23.56 -0.39
N TRP A 77 3.83 -23.10 -1.58
CA TRP A 77 3.27 -21.91 -2.24
C TRP A 77 1.77 -22.05 -2.56
N VAL A 78 1.20 -23.26 -2.60
CA VAL A 78 -0.25 -23.47 -2.81
C VAL A 78 -1.10 -22.77 -1.77
N ARG A 79 -0.55 -22.49 -0.57
CA ARG A 79 -1.25 -21.72 0.46
C ARG A 79 -1.57 -20.29 0.04
N GLY A 80 -0.72 -19.69 -0.80
CA GLY A 80 -0.88 -18.34 -1.35
C GLY A 80 -1.89 -18.26 -2.48
N CYS A 81 -2.22 -19.39 -3.11
CA CYS A 81 -3.12 -19.46 -4.25
C CYS A 81 -4.60 -19.51 -3.85
N ASN A 82 -5.04 -18.59 -3.00
CA ASN A 82 -6.47 -18.37 -2.75
C ASN A 82 -7.09 -17.56 -3.91
N SER A 83 -8.41 -17.64 -4.10
CA SER A 83 -9.07 -16.89 -5.17
C SER A 83 -10.53 -16.63 -4.85
N ILE A 84 -11.07 -15.53 -5.40
CA ILE A 84 -12.47 -15.14 -5.23
C ILE A 84 -13.32 -15.63 -6.41
N ASN A 85 -14.51 -16.15 -6.11
CA ASN A 85 -15.53 -16.68 -7.02
C ASN A 85 -15.15 -17.90 -7.87
N VAL A 86 -13.86 -18.16 -8.10
CA VAL A 86 -13.35 -19.27 -8.88
C VAL A 86 -12.20 -19.98 -8.16
N TYR A 87 -11.88 -21.20 -8.59
CA TYR A 87 -10.66 -21.88 -8.16
C TYR A 87 -9.42 -21.22 -8.78
N HIS A 88 -8.32 -21.17 -8.02
CA HIS A 88 -7.07 -20.63 -8.54
C HIS A 88 -6.55 -21.44 -9.73
N LYS A 89 -6.10 -20.78 -10.80
CA LYS A 89 -5.71 -21.42 -12.07
C LYS A 89 -4.51 -22.35 -11.88
N THR A 90 -3.51 -21.91 -11.12
CA THR A 90 -2.29 -22.70 -10.86
C THR A 90 -2.62 -23.97 -10.08
N VAL A 91 -3.49 -23.88 -9.07
CA VAL A 91 -3.97 -25.04 -8.29
C VAL A 91 -4.80 -25.97 -9.17
N SER A 92 -5.68 -25.41 -10.01
CA SER A 92 -6.49 -26.17 -10.95
C SER A 92 -5.64 -27.00 -11.93
N ASN A 93 -4.57 -26.43 -12.46
CA ASN A 93 -3.64 -27.13 -13.33
C ASN A 93 -2.86 -28.22 -12.58
N LEU A 94 -2.35 -27.90 -11.39
CA LEU A 94 -1.65 -28.87 -10.54
C LEU A 94 -2.53 -30.07 -10.18
N CYS A 95 -3.82 -29.84 -9.92
CA CYS A 95 -4.79 -30.89 -9.66
C CYS A 95 -5.02 -31.77 -10.89
N LYS A 96 -5.17 -31.18 -12.08
CA LYS A 96 -5.32 -31.93 -13.34
C LYS A 96 -4.11 -32.81 -13.61
N ASP A 97 -2.90 -32.29 -13.46
CA ASP A 97 -1.65 -33.02 -13.70
C ASP A 97 -1.48 -34.22 -12.76
N ARG A 98 -2.08 -34.13 -11.55
CA ARG A 98 -2.03 -35.20 -10.54
C ARG A 98 -3.30 -36.04 -10.47
N ASN A 99 -4.27 -35.81 -11.36
CA ASN A 99 -5.58 -36.47 -11.36
C ASN A 99 -6.30 -36.37 -9.99
N ILE A 100 -6.24 -35.18 -9.37
CA ILE A 100 -6.91 -34.85 -8.11
C ILE A 100 -8.14 -33.99 -8.43
N ASN A 101 -9.27 -34.29 -7.79
CA ASN A 101 -10.46 -33.44 -7.87
C ASN A 101 -10.26 -32.19 -7.00
N ILE A 102 -10.23 -31.00 -7.62
CA ILE A 102 -10.03 -29.74 -6.88
C ILE A 102 -11.16 -29.47 -5.87
N GLU A 103 -12.39 -29.92 -6.15
CA GLU A 103 -13.53 -29.70 -5.26
C GLU A 103 -13.39 -30.48 -3.94
N GLU A 104 -12.66 -31.60 -3.94
CA GLU A 104 -12.46 -32.44 -2.75
C GLU A 104 -11.35 -31.92 -1.82
N ILE A 105 -10.51 -31.03 -2.31
CA ILE A 105 -9.33 -30.54 -1.58
C ILE A 105 -9.43 -29.06 -1.22
N THR A 106 -10.41 -28.35 -1.77
CA THR A 106 -10.57 -26.90 -1.59
C THR A 106 -11.70 -26.64 -0.61
N GLU A 107 -11.46 -25.73 0.33
CA GLU A 107 -12.50 -25.19 1.20
C GLU A 107 -12.96 -23.83 0.69
N SER A 108 -14.20 -23.46 1.04
CA SER A 108 -14.75 -22.18 0.64
C SER A 108 -15.85 -21.68 1.55
N TYR A 109 -15.93 -20.36 1.68
CA TYR A 109 -16.98 -19.66 2.42
C TYR A 109 -17.20 -18.27 1.83
N GLU A 110 -18.31 -17.65 2.22
CA GLU A 110 -18.67 -16.29 1.81
C GLU A 110 -17.93 -15.26 2.67
N ILE A 111 -17.42 -14.21 2.03
CA ILE A 111 -16.77 -13.07 2.68
C ILE A 111 -17.31 -11.77 2.13
N ASP A 112 -17.15 -10.70 2.90
CA ASP A 112 -17.38 -9.34 2.40
C ASP A 112 -16.22 -8.94 1.46
N VAL A 113 -16.56 -8.16 0.44
CA VAL A 113 -15.62 -7.56 -0.51
C VAL A 113 -15.84 -6.06 -0.55
N GLN A 114 -14.76 -5.30 -0.62
CA GLN A 114 -14.80 -3.84 -0.76
C GLN A 114 -13.78 -3.33 -1.78
N THR A 115 -13.95 -2.09 -2.23
CA THR A 115 -12.86 -1.37 -2.90
C THR A 115 -11.85 -0.86 -1.88
N LEU A 116 -10.58 -0.73 -2.29
CA LEU A 116 -9.53 -0.19 -1.44
C LEU A 116 -9.89 1.22 -0.94
N TYR A 117 -10.39 2.08 -1.82
CA TYR A 117 -10.79 3.43 -1.46
C TYR A 117 -11.88 3.45 -0.38
N GLN A 118 -12.92 2.62 -0.51
CA GLN A 118 -13.98 2.52 0.50
C GLN A 118 -13.44 2.02 1.84
N THR A 119 -12.55 1.04 1.84
CA THR A 119 -11.89 0.54 3.05
C THR A 119 -11.12 1.66 3.75
N MET A 120 -10.33 2.44 2.99
CA MET A 120 -9.59 3.60 3.53
C MET A 120 -10.54 4.66 4.11
N LYS A 121 -11.69 4.91 3.47
CA LYS A 121 -12.72 5.84 3.97
C LYS A 121 -13.36 5.35 5.27
N GLN A 122 -13.73 4.08 5.35
CA GLN A 122 -14.38 3.49 6.53
C GLN A 122 -13.47 3.54 7.76
N LEU A 123 -12.17 3.32 7.57
CA LEU A 123 -11.16 3.39 8.63
C LEU A 123 -10.69 4.82 8.93
N ALA A 124 -11.24 5.83 8.24
CA ALA A 124 -10.82 7.24 8.35
C ALA A 124 -9.29 7.41 8.22
N ILE A 125 -8.71 6.71 7.23
CA ILE A 125 -7.30 6.81 6.85
C ILE A 125 -7.06 8.18 6.21
N GLU A 126 -5.98 8.84 6.60
CA GLU A 126 -5.60 10.16 6.07
C GLU A 126 -4.39 10.13 5.15
N GLY A 127 -3.72 8.99 5.09
CA GLY A 127 -2.58 8.72 4.24
C GLY A 127 -1.97 7.38 4.60
N VAL A 128 -1.20 6.84 3.68
CA VAL A 128 -0.47 5.59 3.85
C VAL A 128 0.92 5.75 3.24
N TYR A 129 1.95 5.27 3.92
CA TYR A 129 3.28 5.26 3.35
C TYR A 129 3.42 4.15 2.31
N TYR A 130 3.17 2.90 2.70
CA TYR A 130 3.41 1.74 1.86
C TYR A 130 2.13 0.95 1.57
N LEU A 131 1.78 0.81 0.30
CA LEU A 131 0.73 -0.10 -0.16
C LEU A 131 1.39 -1.32 -0.81
N LYS A 132 1.26 -2.49 -0.19
CA LYS A 132 1.66 -3.79 -0.75
C LYS A 132 0.41 -4.54 -1.19
N ILE A 133 0.39 -5.01 -2.43
CA ILE A 133 -0.67 -5.85 -2.98
C ILE A 133 0.00 -7.11 -3.51
N ASP A 134 -0.55 -8.26 -3.16
CA ASP A 134 -0.10 -9.56 -3.62
C ASP A 134 -1.33 -10.47 -3.71
N THR A 135 -2.06 -10.35 -4.83
CA THR A 135 -3.36 -11.02 -5.00
C THR A 135 -3.38 -11.96 -6.20
N GLU A 136 -2.21 -12.53 -6.54
CA GLU A 136 -2.03 -13.59 -7.54
C GLU A 136 -2.70 -13.24 -8.89
N GLY A 137 -2.43 -12.03 -9.39
CA GLY A 137 -2.94 -11.50 -10.66
C GLY A 137 -4.19 -10.62 -10.61
N HIS A 138 -4.76 -10.33 -9.43
CA HIS A 138 -5.89 -9.38 -9.29
C HIS A 138 -5.44 -7.94 -8.97
N ASP A 139 -4.14 -7.72 -8.84
CA ASP A 139 -3.49 -6.49 -8.41
C ASP A 139 -3.84 -5.27 -9.27
N THR A 140 -3.73 -5.43 -10.58
CA THR A 140 -4.02 -4.34 -11.54
C THR A 140 -5.49 -3.96 -11.53
N ILE A 141 -6.41 -4.89 -11.26
CA ILE A 141 -7.84 -4.62 -11.13
C ILE A 141 -8.11 -3.77 -9.88
N ILE A 142 -7.49 -4.12 -8.75
CA ILE A 142 -7.57 -3.34 -7.51
C ILE A 142 -7.01 -1.93 -7.73
N LEU A 143 -5.82 -1.81 -8.31
CA LEU A 143 -5.15 -0.51 -8.53
C LEU A 143 -5.89 0.38 -9.52
N LYS A 144 -6.46 -0.19 -10.59
CA LYS A 144 -7.27 0.55 -11.56
C LYS A 144 -8.50 1.12 -10.89
N LYS A 145 -9.24 0.30 -10.13
CA LYS A 145 -10.42 0.79 -9.39
C LYS A 145 -10.02 1.84 -8.36
N PHE A 146 -8.94 1.61 -7.62
CA PHE A 146 -8.44 2.58 -6.65
C PHE A 146 -8.15 3.92 -7.32
N TYR A 147 -7.45 3.91 -8.47
CA TYR A 147 -7.16 5.11 -9.25
C TYR A 147 -8.44 5.88 -9.66
N GLU A 148 -9.46 5.18 -10.15
CA GLU A 148 -10.75 5.77 -10.55
C GLU A 148 -11.50 6.39 -9.37
N ASP A 149 -11.42 5.78 -8.19
CA ASP A 149 -12.10 6.24 -6.97
C ASP A 149 -11.36 7.40 -6.27
N LEU A 150 -10.11 7.72 -6.64
CA LEU A 150 -9.30 8.74 -5.98
C LEU A 150 -9.83 10.17 -6.23
N LEU A 151 -10.41 10.75 -5.18
CA LEU A 151 -10.87 12.14 -5.18
C LEU A 151 -9.85 13.14 -4.61
N ASP A 152 -8.84 12.67 -3.89
CA ASP A 152 -7.89 13.50 -3.15
C ASP A 152 -6.51 12.83 -3.09
N ASN A 153 -5.45 13.61 -3.34
CA ASN A 153 -4.07 13.16 -3.29
C ASN A 153 -3.64 12.68 -1.90
N ALA A 154 -4.35 13.05 -0.82
CA ALA A 154 -4.12 12.53 0.53
C ALA A 154 -4.20 10.99 0.62
N TYR A 155 -4.95 10.34 -0.26
CA TYR A 155 -5.07 8.88 -0.27
C TYR A 155 -3.96 8.19 -1.08
N LEU A 156 -3.14 8.93 -1.82
CA LEU A 156 -2.05 8.36 -2.61
C LEU A 156 -0.99 7.75 -1.68
N PRO A 157 -0.68 6.44 -1.81
CA PRO A 157 0.43 5.84 -1.10
C PRO A 157 1.76 6.48 -1.50
N HIS A 158 2.68 6.67 -0.55
CA HIS A 158 4.01 7.17 -0.92
C HIS A 158 4.83 6.13 -1.69
N VAL A 159 4.55 4.84 -1.49
CA VAL A 159 5.15 3.70 -2.17
C VAL A 159 4.04 2.70 -2.47
N ILE A 160 4.01 2.19 -3.70
CA ILE A 160 3.14 1.09 -4.13
C ILE A 160 4.04 -0.06 -4.58
N LEU A 161 3.82 -1.24 -4.05
CA LEU A 161 4.37 -2.50 -4.55
C LEU A 161 3.20 -3.41 -4.92
N PHE A 162 3.23 -3.97 -6.12
CA PHE A 162 2.22 -4.93 -6.55
C PHE A 162 2.84 -6.02 -7.42
N GLU A 163 2.22 -7.19 -7.42
CA GLU A 163 2.69 -8.34 -8.20
C GLU A 163 2.53 -8.04 -9.71
N SER A 164 3.58 -8.32 -10.49
CA SER A 164 3.61 -8.14 -11.95
C SER A 164 4.30 -9.31 -12.66
N ASN A 165 4.15 -10.51 -12.12
CA ASN A 165 4.77 -11.72 -12.66
C ASN A 165 3.97 -12.32 -13.85
N VAL A 166 4.29 -13.56 -14.24
CA VAL A 166 3.66 -14.27 -15.37
C VAL A 166 2.15 -14.47 -15.25
N LEU A 167 1.57 -14.35 -14.05
CA LEU A 167 0.12 -14.41 -13.83
C LEU A 167 -0.57 -13.10 -14.17
N SER A 168 0.17 -11.99 -14.20
CA SER A 168 -0.33 -10.67 -14.55
C SER A 168 -0.41 -10.47 -16.07
N ASN A 169 -1.36 -9.65 -16.49
CA ASN A 169 -1.44 -9.19 -17.87
C ASN A 169 -0.51 -7.99 -18.07
N ASP A 170 0.54 -8.15 -18.88
CA ASP A 170 1.53 -7.11 -19.16
C ASP A 170 0.93 -5.77 -19.61
N LYS A 171 -0.17 -5.79 -20.37
CA LYS A 171 -0.84 -4.56 -20.83
C LYS A 171 -1.52 -3.84 -19.68
N ASP A 172 -2.14 -4.58 -18.78
CA ASP A 172 -2.81 -4.01 -17.62
C ASP A 172 -1.77 -3.47 -16.64
N VAL A 173 -0.63 -4.16 -16.46
CA VAL A 173 0.51 -3.65 -15.66
C VAL A 173 1.03 -2.35 -16.24
N GLU A 174 1.26 -2.29 -17.56
CA GLU A 174 1.73 -1.07 -18.21
C GLU A 174 0.71 0.06 -18.10
N GLU A 175 -0.58 -0.22 -18.25
CA GLU A 175 -1.65 0.76 -18.03
C GLU A 175 -1.57 1.36 -16.62
N ILE A 176 -1.46 0.52 -15.58
CA ILE A 176 -1.33 0.96 -14.19
C ILE A 176 -0.09 1.86 -14.02
N ILE A 177 1.07 1.45 -14.54
CA ILE A 177 2.29 2.25 -14.46
C ILE A 177 2.06 3.63 -15.07
N GLN A 178 1.49 3.71 -16.28
CA GLN A 178 1.25 4.98 -16.96
C GLN A 178 0.23 5.86 -16.23
N LEU A 179 -0.84 5.28 -15.67
CA LEU A 179 -1.84 6.01 -14.88
C LEU A 179 -1.19 6.70 -13.66
N PHE A 180 -0.37 5.97 -12.91
CA PHE A 180 0.29 6.49 -11.71
C PHE A 180 1.45 7.44 -12.04
N ILE A 181 2.22 7.21 -13.12
CA ILE A 181 3.18 8.20 -13.65
C ILE A 181 2.46 9.51 -13.97
N GLY A 182 1.28 9.45 -14.60
CA GLY A 182 0.44 10.60 -14.89
C GLY A 182 0.03 11.40 -13.64
N LYS A 183 -0.05 10.76 -12.47
CA LYS A 183 -0.30 11.43 -11.18
C LYS A 183 0.94 12.03 -10.53
N GLY A 184 2.14 11.59 -10.93
CA GLY A 184 3.41 12.05 -10.38
C GLY A 184 4.17 10.98 -9.61
N TYR A 185 4.00 9.70 -9.95
CA TYR A 185 4.88 8.63 -9.46
C TYR A 185 6.07 8.45 -10.40
N ASP A 186 7.19 8.01 -9.83
CA ASP A 186 8.32 7.47 -10.58
C ASP A 186 8.23 5.93 -10.57
N LEU A 187 8.53 5.30 -11.71
CA LEU A 187 8.77 3.86 -11.78
C LEU A 187 10.15 3.55 -11.21
N ILE A 188 10.20 2.75 -10.15
CA ILE A 188 11.46 2.39 -9.47
C ILE A 188 11.98 1.05 -9.96
N GLU A 189 11.09 0.07 -10.10
CA GLU A 189 11.43 -1.31 -10.45
C GLU A 189 10.24 -1.97 -11.17
N LYS A 190 10.55 -2.85 -12.12
CA LYS A 190 9.58 -3.68 -12.85
C LYS A 190 10.23 -5.03 -13.16
N GLU A 191 10.01 -6.00 -12.28
CA GLU A 191 10.42 -7.39 -12.45
C GLU A 191 9.20 -8.31 -12.20
N ASN A 192 9.32 -9.32 -11.34
CA ASN A 192 8.17 -10.09 -10.86
C ASN A 192 7.24 -9.23 -10.00
N ASP A 193 7.77 -8.16 -9.40
CA ASP A 193 7.00 -7.11 -8.75
C ASP A 193 7.27 -5.77 -9.43
N THR A 194 6.27 -4.89 -9.37
CA THR A 194 6.39 -3.51 -9.83
C THR A 194 6.34 -2.57 -8.64
N LYS A 195 7.34 -1.69 -8.55
CA LYS A 195 7.44 -0.68 -7.50
C LYS A 195 7.32 0.73 -8.07
N LEU A 196 6.34 1.47 -7.56
CA LEU A 196 6.12 2.88 -7.85
C LEU A 196 6.35 3.71 -6.59
N GLN A 197 6.92 4.89 -6.76
CA GLN A 197 7.15 5.81 -5.65
C GLN A 197 6.63 7.21 -5.96
N LEU A 198 5.83 7.76 -5.04
CA LEU A 198 5.27 9.10 -5.20
C LEU A 198 6.39 10.13 -5.21
N ASN A 199 6.50 10.88 -6.30
CA ASN A 199 7.44 11.97 -6.44
C ASN A 199 6.72 13.29 -6.12
N LEU A 200 6.96 13.78 -4.92
CA LEU A 200 6.37 15.01 -4.40
C LEU A 200 6.71 16.23 -5.25
N THR A 201 7.83 16.25 -5.98
CA THR A 201 8.15 17.38 -6.87
C THR A 201 7.34 17.35 -8.18
N ASN A 202 6.92 16.15 -8.61
CA ASN A 202 6.15 15.93 -9.83
C ASN A 202 4.63 15.81 -9.61
N LEU A 203 4.19 15.61 -8.36
CA LEU A 203 2.79 15.47 -7.98
C LEU A 203 1.93 16.61 -8.54
N LYS A 204 0.87 16.22 -9.24
CA LYS A 204 -0.07 17.15 -9.90
C LYS A 204 -1.19 17.56 -8.96
N ASN A 205 -1.78 18.72 -9.23
CA ASN A 205 -2.98 19.23 -8.55
C ASN A 205 -2.85 19.36 -7.03
N LYS A 206 -1.70 19.87 -6.56
CA LYS A 206 -1.51 20.17 -5.14
C LYS A 206 -2.42 21.30 -4.68
N VAL A 207 -3.21 21.05 -3.65
CA VAL A 207 -4.22 21.97 -3.13
C VAL A 207 -4.16 22.15 -1.63
N ARG A 208 -3.62 21.18 -0.86
CA ARG A 208 -3.64 21.25 0.60
C ARG A 208 -2.46 20.56 1.25
N PHE A 209 -2.20 20.87 2.52
CA PHE A 209 -1.28 20.09 3.32
C PHE A 209 -1.96 18.85 3.89
N SER A 210 -1.19 17.76 4.00
CA SER A 210 -1.53 16.62 4.84
C SER A 210 -1.64 17.05 6.31
N ASN A 211 -2.24 16.19 7.14
CA ASN A 211 -2.03 16.26 8.57
C ASN A 211 -0.59 15.89 8.94
N SER A 212 -0.22 16.10 10.20
CA SER A 212 1.13 15.82 10.68
C SER A 212 1.44 14.32 10.58
N ILE A 213 2.52 14.00 9.90
CA ILE A 213 3.04 12.63 9.74
C ILE A 213 4.24 12.48 10.68
N LYS A 214 4.10 11.68 11.73
CA LYS A 214 5.15 11.46 12.73
C LYS A 214 6.17 10.44 12.23
N ASN A 215 7.43 10.60 12.63
CA ASN A 215 8.55 9.71 12.26
C ASN A 215 8.85 9.71 10.76
N TYR A 216 8.32 10.66 10.00
CA TYR A 216 8.67 10.86 8.61
C TYR A 216 9.30 12.23 8.40
N TYR A 217 10.26 12.29 7.50
CA TYR A 217 10.86 13.53 7.02
C TYR A 217 10.90 13.55 5.50
N ILE A 218 10.79 14.74 4.91
CA ILE A 218 10.99 14.94 3.47
C ILE A 218 12.51 14.95 3.22
N ALA A 219 12.96 14.31 2.13
CA ALA A 219 14.37 14.24 1.75
C ALA A 219 15.09 15.60 1.87
N SER A 220 16.39 15.57 2.21
CA SER A 220 17.22 16.72 2.62
C SER A 220 17.51 17.78 1.53
N GLU A 221 16.67 17.90 0.52
CA GLU A 221 16.75 18.95 -0.48
C GLU A 221 15.97 20.17 0.03
N TYR A 222 16.67 21.30 0.13
CA TYR A 222 16.05 22.58 0.44
C TYR A 222 15.65 23.31 -0.85
N PRO A 223 14.65 24.21 -0.78
CA PRO A 223 14.37 25.13 -1.88
C PRO A 223 15.59 26.00 -2.22
N PRO A 224 15.71 26.52 -3.45
CA PRO A 224 16.78 27.44 -3.81
C PRO A 224 16.85 28.63 -2.84
N ASN A 225 18.07 28.98 -2.39
CA ASN A 225 18.36 30.07 -1.45
C ASN A 225 17.74 29.92 -0.05
N TYR A 226 17.43 28.69 0.37
CA TYR A 226 16.92 28.43 1.71
C TYR A 226 18.08 28.14 2.67
N ASP A 227 18.24 28.98 3.69
CA ASP A 227 19.24 28.83 4.75
C ASP A 227 18.55 28.44 6.06
N VAL A 228 18.85 27.25 6.58
CA VAL A 228 18.28 26.75 7.83
C VAL A 228 18.82 27.49 9.06
N THR A 229 19.99 28.11 8.96
CA THR A 229 20.59 28.91 10.03
C THR A 229 20.06 30.36 10.07
N ASN A 230 19.47 30.80 8.96
CA ASN A 230 18.83 32.11 8.83
C ASN A 230 17.55 31.97 7.98
N LEU A 231 16.48 31.52 8.64
CA LEU A 231 15.24 31.15 7.97
C LEU A 231 14.65 32.32 7.16
N PRO A 232 14.23 32.10 5.90
CA PRO A 232 13.61 33.14 5.08
C PRO A 232 12.12 33.38 5.43
N HIS A 233 11.65 32.80 6.53
CA HIS A 233 10.30 32.91 7.07
C HIS A 233 10.36 32.79 8.61
N GLU A 234 9.28 33.15 9.29
CA GLU A 234 9.20 32.97 10.74
C GLU A 234 9.26 31.48 11.10
N ASN A 235 9.84 31.10 12.24
CA ASN A 235 9.90 29.72 12.67
C ASN A 235 8.55 29.23 13.25
N THR A 236 7.50 29.29 12.43
CA THR A 236 6.16 28.80 12.71
C THR A 236 5.68 27.91 11.57
N LEU A 237 4.85 26.91 11.87
CA LEU A 237 4.32 26.01 10.85
C LEU A 237 3.57 26.77 9.75
N GLU A 238 2.78 27.78 10.12
CA GLU A 238 1.97 28.55 9.18
C GLU A 238 2.84 29.38 8.23
N SER A 239 3.88 30.05 8.76
CA SER A 239 4.82 30.80 7.92
C SER A 239 5.60 29.88 6.96
N ALA A 240 6.03 28.70 7.44
CA ALA A 240 6.70 27.69 6.62
C ALA A 240 5.78 27.12 5.52
N LYS A 241 4.49 26.85 5.84
CA LYS A 241 3.49 26.40 4.85
C LYS A 241 3.26 27.46 3.76
N ASN A 242 3.10 28.72 4.15
CA ASN A 242 2.92 29.83 3.21
C ASN A 242 4.14 30.01 2.30
N TYR A 243 5.35 29.88 2.86
CA TYR A 243 6.58 29.86 2.06
C TYR A 243 6.60 28.68 1.07
N CYS A 244 6.31 27.47 1.55
CA CYS A 244 6.24 26.26 0.73
C CYS A 244 5.26 26.41 -0.44
N ILE A 245 4.05 26.95 -0.20
CA ILE A 245 3.04 27.19 -1.27
C ILE A 245 3.59 28.19 -2.28
N LYS A 246 4.14 29.32 -1.82
CA LYS A 246 4.69 30.38 -2.69
C LYS A 246 5.77 29.86 -3.64
N TYR A 247 6.65 28.99 -3.13
CA TYR A 247 7.78 28.43 -3.89
C TYR A 247 7.52 27.01 -4.44
N LYS A 248 6.26 26.54 -4.36
CA LYS A 248 5.81 25.23 -4.86
C LYS A 248 6.66 24.05 -4.35
N CYS A 249 7.05 24.08 -3.09
CA CYS A 249 7.90 23.05 -2.49
C CYS A 249 7.10 21.76 -2.18
N SER A 250 7.81 20.73 -1.70
CA SER A 250 7.22 19.42 -1.36
C SER A 250 6.49 19.42 -0.01
N GLY A 251 6.96 20.22 0.96
CA GLY A 251 6.29 20.35 2.24
C GLY A 251 7.18 20.94 3.33
N VAL A 252 6.80 20.68 4.59
CA VAL A 252 7.49 21.17 5.79
C VAL A 252 7.87 19.99 6.67
N THR A 253 9.06 20.02 7.25
CA THR A 253 9.51 19.07 8.27
C THR A 253 9.93 19.82 9.53
N LEU A 254 9.36 19.44 10.68
CA LEU A 254 9.84 19.87 11.98
C LEU A 254 11.05 19.02 12.37
N ASN A 255 12.19 19.68 12.55
CA ASN A 255 13.45 19.06 12.93
C ASN A 255 14.12 19.92 14.00
N ASN A 256 14.40 19.34 15.18
CA ASN A 256 15.04 20.04 16.30
C ASN A 256 14.40 21.42 16.65
N GLY A 257 13.07 21.51 16.58
CA GLY A 257 12.33 22.74 16.87
C GLY A 257 12.28 23.77 15.73
N VAL A 258 12.81 23.42 14.55
CA VAL A 258 12.80 24.27 13.35
C VAL A 258 11.83 23.72 12.32
N TYR A 259 10.93 24.57 11.81
CA TYR A 259 10.04 24.25 10.69
C TYR A 259 10.75 24.46 9.37
N GLU A 260 11.43 23.42 8.88
CA GLU A 260 12.20 23.47 7.65
C GLU A 260 11.30 23.23 6.44
N VAL A 261 11.30 24.16 5.47
CA VAL A 261 10.67 23.93 4.17
C VAL A 261 11.58 23.03 3.34
N ARG A 262 11.01 21.95 2.79
CA ARG A 262 11.73 20.91 2.06
C ARG A 262 11.18 20.75 0.65
N ASN A 263 12.07 20.44 -0.28
CA ASN A 263 11.75 20.22 -1.69
C ASN A 263 12.14 18.82 -2.20
N GLY A 264 12.40 17.88 -1.29
CA GLY A 264 12.76 16.51 -1.64
C GLY A 264 11.62 15.77 -2.36
N LYS A 265 12.01 14.78 -3.18
CA LYS A 265 11.06 13.96 -3.97
C LYS A 265 10.22 13.02 -3.13
N ASN A 266 10.73 12.52 -2.01
CA ASN A 266 10.08 11.47 -1.24
C ASN A 266 10.16 11.75 0.26
N ILE A 267 9.41 10.96 1.03
CA ILE A 267 9.52 10.92 2.48
C ILE A 267 10.20 9.63 2.93
N TYR A 268 10.86 9.71 4.09
CA TYR A 268 11.61 8.61 4.67
C TYR A 268 11.23 8.43 6.14
N TYR A 269 11.12 7.17 6.55
CA TYR A 269 10.85 6.81 7.93
C TYR A 269 12.12 6.92 8.79
N ASN A 270 12.00 7.54 9.96
CA ASN A 270 13.03 7.59 10.98
C ASN A 270 12.38 7.68 12.37
N ASN A 271 12.49 6.60 13.12
CA ASN A 271 11.97 6.50 14.50
C ASN A 271 12.95 6.94 15.58
N LYS A 272 14.19 7.31 15.22
CA LYS A 272 15.20 7.82 16.15
C LYS A 272 15.13 9.33 16.28
N GLY A 273 14.72 10.03 15.22
CA GLY A 273 14.48 11.46 15.24
C GLY A 273 13.02 11.78 15.53
N ALA A 274 12.78 12.83 16.32
CA ALA A 274 11.43 13.36 16.55
C ALA A 274 10.93 14.17 15.34
N PHE A 275 11.01 13.58 14.15
CA PHE A 275 10.58 14.22 12.90
C PHE A 275 9.05 14.23 12.80
N VAL A 276 8.52 15.36 12.33
CA VAL A 276 7.11 15.49 11.97
C VAL A 276 7.03 16.25 10.66
N SER A 277 6.37 15.68 9.65
CA SER A 277 6.22 16.32 8.35
C SER A 277 4.77 16.66 8.01
N TRP A 278 4.61 17.69 7.19
CA TRP A 278 3.36 18.06 6.52
C TRP A 278 3.64 18.15 5.03
N ILE A 279 3.00 17.30 4.25
CA ILE A 279 3.25 17.18 2.81
C ILE A 279 2.27 18.07 2.06
N PHE A 280 2.75 18.82 1.07
CA PHE A 280 1.88 19.58 0.18
C PHE A 280 1.38 18.68 -0.94
N LEU A 281 0.09 18.33 -0.88
CA LEU A 281 -0.59 17.30 -1.67
C LEU A 281 -1.66 17.90 -2.56
#